data_AF-A0A514X234-F1
#
_entry.id   AF-A0A514X234-F1
#
_cell.length_a   1.000
_cell.length_b   1.000
_cell.length_c   1.000
_cell.angle_alpha   90.00
_cell.angle_beta   90.00
_cell.angle_gamma   90.00
#
_symmetry.space_group_name_H-M   'P 1'
#
loop_
_entity.id
_entity.type
_entity.pdbx_description
1 polymer ?
#
loop_
_entity_poly.entity_id
_entity_poly.type
_entity_poly.pdbx_seq_one_letter_code
_entity_poly.pdbx_strand_id
1 'polypeptide(L)'
;MRQQVDSYAELMEKEVAAAKNNRERFRALDRVEDQIIALRENAVTQTAQDEAYMDLMLAVIDSIPAEKDFHKKDCARYEADMLNQFDPTADEGPSEPAVKPGWNALQSLCK
;
A
#
# COMPACT_ATOMS: atom_id res chain seq x y z
N MET A 1 10.76 14.44 0.95
CA MET A 1 9.36 13.96 0.96
C MET A 1 9.22 12.52 1.36
N ARG A 2 10.14 11.63 0.98
CA ARG A 2 10.11 10.22 1.37
C ARG A 2 9.76 9.98 2.84
N GLN A 3 10.39 10.70 3.78
CA GLN A 3 10.04 10.59 5.22
C GLN A 3 8.58 10.90 5.56
N GLN A 4 7.95 11.88 4.89
CA GLN A 4 6.53 12.19 5.11
C GLN A 4 5.64 11.10 4.52
N VAL A 5 6.01 10.58 3.34
CA VAL A 5 5.33 9.44 2.72
C VAL A 5 5.42 8.20 3.60
N ASP A 6 6.60 7.89 4.13
CA ASP A 6 6.81 6.80 5.08
C ASP A 6 5.97 7.00 6.34
N SER A 7 5.83 8.24 6.83
CA SER A 7 4.96 8.55 7.99
C SER A 7 3.48 8.30 7.71
N TYR A 8 3.01 8.54 6.48
CA TYR A 8 1.65 8.22 6.08
C TYR A 8 1.44 6.71 5.93
N ALA A 9 2.42 5.99 5.39
CA ALA A 9 2.41 4.53 5.33
C ALA A 9 2.35 3.90 6.74
N GLU A 10 3.15 4.40 7.69
CA GLU A 10 3.08 3.95 9.09
C GLU A 10 1.72 4.24 9.74
N LEU A 11 1.12 5.39 9.42
CA LEU A 11 -0.21 5.75 9.91
C LEU A 11 -1.28 4.80 9.34
N MET A 12 -1.20 4.48 8.05
CA MET A 12 -2.05 3.50 7.39
C MET A 12 -2.02 2.16 8.11
N GLU A 13 -0.82 1.63 8.36
CA GLU A 13 -0.66 0.33 9.02
C GLU A 13 -1.27 0.32 10.42
N LYS A 14 -1.07 1.39 11.19
CA LYS A 14 -1.65 1.54 12.53
C LYS A 14 -3.18 1.56 12.48
N GLU A 15 -3.76 2.30 11.55
CA GLU A 15 -5.22 2.41 11.42
C GLU A 15 -5.85 1.13 10.89
N VAL A 16 -5.24 0.51 9.89
CA VAL A 16 -5.69 -0.77 9.34
C VAL A 16 -5.61 -1.89 10.38
N ALA A 17 -4.61 -1.86 11.27
CA ALA A 17 -4.51 -2.80 12.39
C ALA A 17 -5.53 -2.52 13.51
N ALA A 18 -5.87 -1.25 13.75
CA ALA A 18 -6.85 -0.85 14.78
C ALA A 18 -8.31 -0.95 14.30
N ALA A 19 -8.54 -1.03 12.99
CA ALA A 19 -9.86 -1.09 12.37
C ALA A 19 -10.64 -2.35 12.76
N LYS A 20 -11.93 -2.17 13.05
CA LYS A 20 -12.81 -3.25 13.53
C LYS A 20 -13.45 -4.07 12.40
N ASN A 21 -13.44 -3.53 11.18
CA ASN A 21 -14.08 -4.11 10.01
C ASN A 21 -13.35 -3.69 8.73
N ASN A 22 -13.58 -4.40 7.63
CA ASN A 22 -12.92 -4.12 6.34
C ASN A 22 -13.25 -2.73 5.79
N ARG A 23 -14.44 -2.19 6.04
CA ARG A 23 -14.80 -0.84 5.60
C ARG A 23 -13.91 0.23 6.21
N GLU A 24 -13.58 0.10 7.49
CA GLU A 24 -12.61 0.98 8.16
C GLU A 24 -11.19 0.81 7.61
N ARG A 25 -10.80 -0.43 7.26
CA ARG A 25 -9.49 -0.72 6.64
C ARG A 25 -9.37 -0.07 5.25
N PHE A 26 -10.39 -0.22 4.39
CA PHE A 26 -10.41 0.43 3.08
C PHE A 26 -10.38 1.96 3.18
N ARG A 27 -11.15 2.54 4.10
CA ARG A 27 -11.08 3.99 4.35
C ARG A 27 -9.70 4.49 4.77
N ALA A 28 -8.95 3.70 5.53
CA ALA A 28 -7.58 4.06 5.91
C ALA A 28 -6.63 4.00 4.72
N LEU A 29 -6.80 3.00 3.83
CA LEU A 29 -6.06 2.88 2.57
C LEU A 29 -6.31 4.09 1.66
N ASP A 30 -7.57 4.33 1.30
CA ASP A 30 -7.97 5.42 0.39
C ASP A 30 -7.46 6.78 0.89
N ARG A 31 -7.57 7.03 2.20
CA ARG A 31 -7.14 8.29 2.79
C ARG A 31 -5.63 8.50 2.71
N VAL A 32 -4.84 7.44 2.88
CA VAL A 32 -3.38 7.54 2.80
C VAL A 32 -2.92 7.68 1.36
N GLU A 33 -3.56 6.97 0.43
CA GLU A 33 -3.36 7.18 -1.00
C GLU A 33 -3.61 8.64 -1.40
N ASP A 34 -4.78 9.20 -1.03
CA ASP A 34 -5.13 10.61 -1.27
C ASP A 34 -4.09 11.57 -0.66
N GLN A 35 -3.60 11.29 0.55
CA GLN A 35 -2.59 12.11 1.22
C GLN A 35 -1.24 12.10 0.49
N ILE A 36 -0.82 10.94 -0.01
CA ILE A 36 0.42 10.80 -0.76
C ILE A 36 0.30 11.50 -2.12
N ILE A 37 -0.82 11.32 -2.83
CA ILE A 37 -1.11 12.01 -4.10
C ILE A 37 -1.09 13.52 -3.89
N ALA A 38 -1.83 14.02 -2.90
CA ALA A 38 -1.88 15.45 -2.59
C ALA A 38 -0.51 16.00 -2.18
N LEU A 39 0.30 15.24 -1.44
CA LEU A 39 1.66 15.65 -1.10
C LEU A 39 2.52 15.81 -2.36
N ARG A 40 2.41 14.88 -3.32
CA ARG A 40 3.17 14.93 -4.58
C ARG A 40 2.77 16.10 -5.46
N GLU A 41 1.48 16.39 -5.57
CA GLU A 41 0.99 17.53 -6.37
C GLU A 41 1.49 18.89 -5.84
N ASN A 42 1.71 19.00 -4.53
CA ASN A 42 2.06 20.26 -3.87
C ASN A 42 3.56 20.47 -3.63
N ALA A 43 4.41 19.54 -4.07
CA ALA A 43 5.80 19.54 -3.69
C ALA A 43 6.79 19.65 -4.86
N VAL A 44 8.01 20.07 -4.52
CA VAL A 44 9.12 20.12 -5.48
C VAL A 44 9.58 18.70 -5.80
N THR A 45 9.79 18.43 -7.09
CA THR A 45 10.32 17.16 -7.60
C THR A 45 11.51 16.67 -6.77
N GLN A 46 11.47 15.41 -6.33
CA GLN A 46 12.53 14.82 -5.52
C GLN A 46 13.66 14.24 -6.40
N THR A 47 14.59 13.55 -5.75
CA THR A 47 15.53 12.69 -6.47
C THR A 47 14.77 11.62 -7.25
N ALA A 48 15.32 11.17 -8.39
CA ALA A 48 14.68 10.12 -9.19
C ALA A 48 14.44 8.82 -8.41
N GLN A 49 15.29 8.52 -7.41
CA GLN A 49 15.13 7.35 -6.55
C GLN A 49 13.94 7.51 -5.59
N ASP A 50 13.76 8.69 -5.00
CA ASP A 50 12.64 8.94 -4.10
C ASP A 50 11.31 8.97 -4.87
N GLU A 51 11.28 9.54 -6.08
CA GLU A 51 10.09 9.49 -6.95
C GLU A 51 9.73 8.06 -7.32
N ALA A 52 10.71 7.25 -7.75
CA ALA A 52 10.48 5.84 -8.07
C ALA A 52 9.96 5.04 -6.87
N TYR A 53 10.47 5.33 -5.66
CA TYR A 53 9.97 4.73 -4.42
C TYR A 53 8.51 5.08 -4.16
N MET A 54 8.14 6.36 -4.30
CA MET A 54 6.76 6.83 -4.09
C MET A 54 5.81 6.29 -5.17
N ASP A 55 6.25 6.25 -6.43
CA ASP A 55 5.50 5.68 -7.55
C ASP A 55 5.20 4.20 -7.31
N LEU A 56 6.22 3.42 -6.91
CA LEU A 56 6.06 2.00 -6.64
C LEU A 56 5.09 1.76 -5.48
N MET A 57 5.24 2.51 -4.38
CA MET A 57 4.36 2.34 -3.23
C MET A 57 2.90 2.70 -3.55
N LEU A 58 2.65 3.77 -4.32
CA LEU A 58 1.32 4.11 -4.80
C LEU A 58 0.75 3.01 -5.70
N ALA A 59 1.55 2.51 -6.65
CA ALA A 59 1.13 1.44 -7.55
C ALA A 59 0.76 0.15 -6.80
N VAL A 60 1.47 -0.15 -5.71
CA VAL A 60 1.15 -1.30 -4.84
C VAL A 60 -0.17 -1.08 -4.10
N ILE A 61 -0.41 0.12 -3.55
CA ILE A 61 -1.67 0.44 -2.86
C ILE A 61 -2.85 0.39 -3.85
N ASP A 62 -2.71 1.00 -5.02
CA ASP A 62 -3.73 1.02 -6.08
C ASP A 62 -4.01 -0.37 -6.68
N SER A 63 -3.05 -1.30 -6.57
CA SER A 63 -3.26 -2.71 -6.97
C SER A 63 -4.22 -3.48 -6.05
N ILE A 64 -4.47 -3.00 -4.84
CA ILE A 64 -5.38 -3.64 -3.90
C ILE A 64 -6.82 -3.49 -4.43
N PRO A 65 -7.59 -4.59 -4.58
CA PRO A 65 -8.95 -4.50 -5.07
C PRO A 65 -9.82 -3.59 -4.21
N ALA A 66 -10.61 -2.73 -4.86
CA ALA A 66 -11.58 -1.87 -4.18
C ALA A 66 -12.56 -2.66 -3.31
N GLU A 67 -13.12 -2.01 -2.27
CA GLU A 67 -14.00 -2.64 -1.26
C GLU A 67 -15.09 -3.55 -1.87
N LYS A 68 -15.72 -3.11 -2.97
CA LYS A 68 -16.80 -3.83 -3.65
C LYS A 68 -16.36 -5.10 -4.38
N ASP A 69 -15.11 -5.14 -4.83
CA ASP A 69 -14.52 -6.22 -5.64
C ASP A 69 -13.62 -7.12 -4.79
N PHE A 70 -13.36 -6.73 -3.54
CA PHE A 70 -12.55 -7.49 -2.62
C PHE A 70 -13.28 -8.74 -2.12
N HIS A 71 -12.61 -9.88 -2.25
CA HIS A 71 -13.11 -11.18 -1.82
C HIS A 71 -12.04 -11.90 -1.02
N LYS A 72 -12.32 -12.19 0.25
CA LYS A 72 -11.37 -12.85 1.17
C LYS A 72 -10.87 -14.21 0.67
N LYS A 73 -11.70 -14.94 -0.08
CA LYS A 73 -11.33 -16.23 -0.70
C LYS A 73 -10.20 -16.11 -1.74
N ASP A 74 -10.01 -14.90 -2.29
CA ASP A 74 -9.04 -14.63 -3.36
C ASP A 74 -7.76 -14.01 -2.80
N CYS A 75 -7.58 -13.97 -1.47
CA CYS A 75 -6.41 -13.38 -0.80
C CYS A 75 -5.07 -13.96 -1.27
N ALA A 76 -4.96 -15.29 -1.39
CA ALA A 76 -3.75 -15.93 -1.89
C ALA A 76 -3.42 -15.49 -3.33
N ARG A 77 -4.44 -15.20 -4.14
CA ARG A 77 -4.24 -14.67 -5.49
C ARG A 77 -3.74 -13.22 -5.43
N TYR A 78 -4.36 -12.36 -4.61
CA TYR A 78 -3.93 -10.96 -4.47
C TYR A 78 -2.48 -10.85 -3.96
N GLU A 79 -2.11 -11.69 -3.00
CA GLU A 79 -0.74 -11.79 -2.49
C GLU A 79 0.24 -12.22 -3.60
N ALA A 80 -0.08 -13.30 -4.33
CA ALA A 80 0.75 -13.77 -5.43
C ALA A 80 0.88 -12.72 -6.55
N ASP A 81 -0.22 -12.08 -6.94
CA ASP A 81 -0.23 -11.06 -7.99
C ASP A 81 0.63 -9.84 -7.58
N MET A 82 0.53 -9.39 -6.32
CA MET A 82 1.33 -8.29 -5.79
C MET A 82 2.82 -8.61 -5.82
N LEU A 83 3.23 -9.80 -5.37
CA LEU A 83 4.64 -10.21 -5.43
C LEU A 83 5.11 -10.34 -6.88
N ASN A 84 4.37 -11.04 -7.74
CA ASN A 84 4.74 -11.22 -9.14
C ASN A 84 4.91 -9.89 -9.89
N GLN A 85 4.12 -8.89 -9.54
CA GLN A 85 4.14 -7.59 -10.21
C GLN A 85 5.19 -6.64 -9.63
N PHE A 86 5.37 -6.60 -8.31
CA PHE A 86 6.13 -5.56 -7.63
C PHE A 86 7.39 -6.04 -6.90
N ASP A 87 7.49 -7.34 -6.58
CA ASP A 87 8.69 -7.96 -6.02
C ASP A 87 8.79 -9.46 -6.42
N PRO A 88 9.05 -9.77 -7.69
CA PRO A 88 8.99 -11.14 -8.22
C PRO A 88 10.08 -12.06 -7.68
N THR A 89 11.07 -11.49 -6.99
CA THR A 89 12.18 -12.22 -6.36
C THR A 89 11.93 -12.56 -4.90
N ALA A 90 10.80 -12.12 -4.34
CA ALA A 90 10.41 -12.43 -2.98
C ALA A 90 9.84 -13.85 -2.85
N ASP A 91 10.31 -14.60 -1.83
CA ASP A 91 9.87 -15.98 -1.58
C ASP A 91 8.60 -16.05 -0.69
N GLU A 92 8.58 -15.33 0.44
CA GLU A 92 7.49 -15.42 1.45
C GLU A 92 6.71 -14.10 1.64
N GLY A 93 7.27 -12.99 1.15
CA GLY A 93 6.73 -11.64 1.31
C GLY A 93 7.73 -10.60 0.80
N PRO A 94 7.29 -9.35 0.55
CA PRO A 94 8.09 -8.37 -0.16
C PRO A 94 9.37 -8.01 0.61
N SER A 95 10.48 -8.08 -0.11
CA SER A 95 11.79 -7.57 0.28
C SER A 95 11.90 -6.06 0.03
N GLU A 96 11.28 -5.57 -1.05
CA GLU A 96 11.28 -4.16 -1.46
C GLU A 96 10.52 -3.29 -0.45
N PRO A 97 11.19 -2.31 0.20
CA PRO A 97 10.57 -1.45 1.19
C PRO A 97 9.29 -0.73 0.72
N ALA A 98 9.23 -0.31 -0.55
CA ALA A 98 8.06 0.38 -1.10
C ALA A 98 6.81 -0.53 -1.18
N VAL A 99 6.98 -1.85 -1.25
CA VAL A 99 5.88 -2.82 -1.39
C VAL A 99 5.28 -3.21 -0.04
N LYS A 100 6.08 -3.13 1.04
CA LYS A 100 5.70 -3.58 2.39
C LYS A 100 4.42 -2.94 2.93
N PRO A 101 4.19 -1.61 2.81
CA PRO A 101 2.98 -1.00 3.37
C PRO A 101 1.70 -1.54 2.75
N GLY A 102 1.66 -1.65 1.41
CA GLY A 102 0.49 -2.20 0.71
C GLY A 102 0.30 -3.69 1.00
N TRP A 103 1.39 -4.46 1.08
CA TRP A 103 1.34 -5.86 1.50
C TRP A 103 0.76 -6.03 2.91
N ASN A 104 1.23 -5.23 3.88
CA ASN A 104 0.74 -5.28 5.26
C ASN A 104 -0.76 -4.93 5.34
N ALA A 105 -1.20 -3.97 4.53
CA ALA A 105 -2.60 -3.62 4.42
C ALA A 105 -3.44 -4.77 3.83
N LEU A 106 -2.97 -5.39 2.75
CA LEU A 106 -3.60 -6.56 2.13
C LEU A 106 -3.72 -7.72 3.13
N GLN A 107 -2.64 -8.04 3.83
CA GLN A 107 -2.61 -9.05 4.89
C GLN A 107 -3.65 -8.78 5.99
N SER A 108 -3.86 -7.51 6.35
CA SER A 108 -4.88 -7.13 7.33
C SER A 108 -6.31 -7.30 6.79
N LEU A 109 -6.55 -6.96 5.52
CA LEU A 109 -7.84 -7.18 4.85
C LEU A 109 -8.18 -8.68 4.72
N CYS A 110 -7.15 -9.51 4.60
CA CYS A 110 -7.25 -10.96 4.51
C CYS A 110 -7.47 -11.69 5.84
N LYS A 111 -7.38 -10.98 6.98
CA LYS A 111 -7.68 -11.49 8.32
C LYS A 111 -9.14 -11.27 8.71
#